data_AF-A0A5M4D7U4-F1
#
_entry.id   AF-A0A5M4D7U4-F1
#
_cell.length_a   1.000
_cell.length_b   1.000
_cell.length_c   1.000
_cell.angle_alpha   90.00
_cell.angle_beta   90.00
_cell.angle_gamma   90.00
#
_symmetry.space_group_name_H-M   'P 1'
#
loop_
_entity.id
_entity.type
_entity.pdbx_description
1 polymer ?
#
loop_
_entity_poly.entity_id
_entity_poly.type
_entity_poly.pdbx_seq_one_letter_code
_entity_poly.pdbx_strand_id
1 'polypeptide(L)'
;MNLTHTQTECLKRALELLDHGHSGRFEDELWLGFGNEWWPLRQRLLKTGYIRQVGGLRDELTITERGGVLLSQISGQVRAAC
;
A
#
# COMPACT_ATOMS: atom_id res chain seq x y z
N MET A 1 4.40 14.48 0.73
CA MET A 1 3.45 14.15 1.81
C MET A 1 4.33 13.72 2.98
N ASN A 2 4.42 14.50 4.05
CA ASN A 2 5.19 14.10 5.23
C ASN A 2 4.30 13.17 6.06
N LEU A 3 4.59 11.88 6.00
CA LEU A 3 3.91 10.87 6.82
C LEU A 3 4.54 10.85 8.21
N THR A 4 3.73 10.63 9.23
CA THR A 4 4.25 10.30 10.57
C THR A 4 4.88 8.91 10.57
N HIS A 5 5.66 8.58 11.61
CA HIS A 5 6.23 7.24 11.76
C HIS A 5 5.14 6.17 11.78
N THR A 6 4.06 6.38 12.54
CA THR A 6 2.90 5.47 12.59
C THR A 6 2.25 5.28 11.21
N GLN A 7 2.01 6.37 10.48
CA GLN A 7 1.44 6.30 9.13
C GLN A 7 2.34 5.54 8.15
N THR A 8 3.65 5.69 8.31
CA THR A 8 4.65 5.00 7.48
C THR A 8 4.63 3.50 7.75
N GLU A 9 4.59 3.09 9.02
CA GLU A 9 4.50 1.67 9.41
C GLU A 9 3.18 1.04 8.96
N CYS A 10 2.05 1.73 9.12
CA CYS A 10 0.76 1.25 8.63
C CYS A 10 0.72 1.12 7.11
N LEU A 11 1.26 2.10 6.37
CA LEU A 11 1.34 2.02 4.90
C LEU A 11 2.24 0.86 4.46
N LYS A 12 3.38 0.67 5.12
CA LYS A 12 4.28 -0.46 4.87
C LYS A 12 3.55 -1.79 5.03
N ARG A 13 2.92 -2.03 6.18
CA ARG A 13 2.17 -3.28 6.46
C ARG A 13 1.04 -3.49 5.47
N ALA A 14 0.31 -2.44 5.13
CA ALA A 14 -0.75 -2.50 4.13
C ALA A 14 -0.20 -2.99 2.77
N LEU A 15 0.93 -2.45 2.31
CA LEU A 15 1.56 -2.87 1.05
C LEU A 15 2.12 -4.31 1.13
N GLU A 16 2.71 -4.71 2.26
CA GLU A 16 3.16 -6.11 2.49
C GLU A 16 1.98 -7.09 2.42
N LEU A 17 0.83 -6.74 3.00
CA LEU A 17 -0.38 -7.55 2.90
C LEU A 17 -0.84 -7.73 1.46
N LEU A 18 -0.77 -6.68 0.63
CA LEU A 18 -1.09 -6.80 -0.80
C LEU A 18 -0.07 -7.66 -1.56
N ASP A 19 1.21 -7.58 -1.21
CA ASP A 19 2.28 -8.42 -1.78
C ASP A 19 2.06 -9.91 -1.46
N HIS A 20 1.55 -10.21 -0.27
CA HIS A 20 1.18 -11.56 0.17
C HIS A 20 -0.22 -12.01 -0.26
N GLY A 21 -0.97 -11.21 -1.03
CA GLY A 21 -2.31 -11.56 -1.52
C GLY A 21 -3.43 -11.42 -0.48
N HIS A 22 -3.20 -10.72 0.62
CA HIS A 22 -4.17 -10.47 1.69
C HIS A 22 -4.92 -9.14 1.50
N SER A 23 -5.64 -8.99 0.38
CA SER A 23 -6.35 -7.74 0.03
C SER A 23 -7.38 -7.29 1.08
N GLY A 24 -8.05 -8.23 1.76
CA GLY A 24 -9.04 -7.89 2.77
C GLY A 24 -8.48 -7.15 4.00
N ARG A 25 -7.20 -7.35 4.32
CA ARG A 25 -6.55 -6.72 5.49
C ARG A 25 -5.81 -5.42 5.14
N PHE A 26 -5.66 -5.12 3.84
CA PHE A 26 -5.02 -3.90 3.38
C PHE A 26 -5.76 -2.65 3.86
N GLU A 27 -7.09 -2.65 3.76
CA GLU A 27 -7.91 -1.50 4.12
C GLU A 27 -7.93 -1.28 5.64
N ASP A 28 -7.90 -2.35 6.44
CA ASP A 28 -7.81 -2.29 7.90
C ASP A 28 -6.53 -1.58 8.35
N GLU A 29 -5.37 -1.92 7.78
CA GLU A 29 -4.10 -1.26 8.13
C GLU A 29 -4.08 0.21 7.70
N LEU A 30 -4.69 0.55 6.56
CA LEU A 30 -4.85 1.95 6.17
C LEU A 30 -5.76 2.70 7.15
N TRP A 31 -6.87 2.10 7.58
CA TRP A 31 -7.76 2.68 8.57
C TRP A 31 -7.03 2.97 9.89
N LEU A 32 -6.24 2.01 10.38
CA LEU A 32 -5.47 2.15 11.63
C LEU A 32 -4.47 3.32 11.58
N GLY A 33 -3.81 3.54 10.45
CA GLY A 33 -2.80 4.59 10.30
C GLY A 33 -3.34 5.97 9.92
N PHE A 34 -4.41 6.01 9.12
CA PHE A 34 -4.87 7.23 8.45
C PHE A 34 -6.27 7.67 8.88
N GLY A 35 -7.02 6.85 9.63
CA GLY A 35 -8.40 7.13 10.00
C GLY A 35 -9.21 7.52 8.78
N ASN A 36 -9.93 8.65 8.81
CA ASN A 36 -10.76 9.13 7.70
C ASN A 36 -10.02 9.35 6.37
N GLU A 37 -8.70 9.57 6.40
CA GLU A 37 -7.90 9.79 5.19
C GLU A 37 -7.53 8.50 4.45
N TRP A 38 -7.89 7.33 4.98
CA TRP A 38 -7.60 6.03 4.39
C TRP A 38 -8.18 5.88 2.97
N TRP A 39 -9.42 6.35 2.76
CA TRP A 39 -10.12 6.18 1.49
C TRP A 39 -9.54 7.08 0.38
N PRO A 40 -9.33 8.39 0.60
CA PRO A 40 -8.58 9.23 -0.34
C PRO A 40 -7.18 8.69 -0.64
N LEU A 41 -6.49 8.14 0.35
CA LEU A 41 -5.17 7.53 0.16
C LEU A 41 -5.25 6.30 -0.75
N ARG A 42 -6.18 5.37 -0.52
CA ARG A 42 -6.44 4.22 -1.38
C ARG A 42 -6.69 4.65 -2.83
N GLN A 43 -7.57 5.63 -3.04
CA GLN A 43 -7.85 6.16 -4.37
C GLN A 43 -6.60 6.77 -5.03
N ARG A 44 -5.77 7.46 -4.25
CA ARG A 44 -4.51 8.00 -4.75
C ARG A 44 -3.55 6.87 -5.12
N LEU A 45 -3.38 5.83 -4.31
CA LEU A 45 -2.52 4.68 -4.59
C LEU A 45 -2.95 3.94 -5.87
N LEU A 46 -4.26 3.78 -6.08
CA LEU A 46 -4.84 3.25 -7.33
C LEU A 46 -4.50 4.16 -8.51
N LYS A 47 -4.80 5.46 -8.39
CA LYS A 47 -4.59 6.45 -9.47
C LYS A 47 -3.12 6.59 -9.87
N THR A 48 -2.20 6.50 -8.92
CA THR A 48 -0.75 6.58 -9.18
C THR A 48 -0.15 5.24 -9.61
N GLY A 49 -0.95 4.17 -9.61
CA GLY A 49 -0.54 2.84 -10.05
C GLY A 49 0.41 2.13 -9.08
N TYR A 50 0.37 2.42 -7.78
CA TYR A 50 1.09 1.63 -6.76
C TYR A 50 0.36 0.34 -6.43
N ILE A 51 -0.96 0.36 -6.54
CA ILE A 51 -1.82 -0.81 -6.38
C ILE A 51 -2.77 -0.87 -7.59
N ARG A 52 -3.30 -2.04 -7.87
CA ARG A 52 -4.31 -2.24 -8.94
C ARG A 52 -5.38 -3.20 -8.48
N GLN A 53 -6.56 -3.10 -9.08
CA GLN A 53 -7.59 -4.12 -8.94
C GLN A 53 -7.22 -5.36 -9.73
N VAL A 54 -7.48 -6.53 -9.16
CA VAL A 54 -7.35 -7.83 -9.83
C VAL A 54 -8.73 -8.45 -9.83
N GLY A 55 -9.16 -9.02 -10.94
CA GLY A 55 -10.50 -9.61 -11.03
C GLY A 55 -11.62 -8.59 -11.24
N GLY A 56 -12.86 -9.09 -11.13
CA GLY A 56 -14.08 -8.30 -11.37
C GLY A 56 -14.66 -7.66 -10.11
N LEU A 57 -14.06 -7.89 -8.94
CA LEU A 57 -14.54 -7.39 -7.66
C LEU A 57 -13.77 -6.14 -7.23
N ARG A 58 -14.50 -5.18 -6.63
CA ARG A 58 -13.97 -3.86 -6.27
C ARG A 58 -12.88 -3.90 -5.18
N ASP A 59 -12.82 -4.99 -4.43
CA ASP A 59 -12.05 -5.14 -3.20
C ASP A 59 -10.86 -6.10 -3.36
N GLU A 60 -10.74 -6.73 -4.53
CA GLU A 60 -9.55 -7.52 -4.88
C GLU A 60 -8.48 -6.56 -5.39
N LEU A 61 -7.50 -6.29 -4.52
CA LEU A 61 -6.37 -5.41 -4.80
C LEU A 61 -5.08 -6.22 -4.77
N THR A 62 -4.13 -5.85 -5.61
CA THR A 62 -2.76 -6.34 -5.55
C THR A 62 -1.78 -5.18 -5.70
N ILE A 63 -0.56 -5.39 -5.21
CA ILE A 63 0.53 -4.46 -5.40
C ILE A 63 1.04 -4.53 -6.84
N THR A 64 1.41 -3.39 -7.41
CA THR A 64 2.09 -3.36 -8.72
C THR A 64 3.61 -3.40 -8.51
N GLU A 65 4.36 -3.57 -9.60
CA GLU A 65 5.82 -3.42 -9.55
C GLU A 65 6.25 -2.06 -8.95
N ARG A 66 5.56 -0.98 -9.34
CA ARG A 66 5.79 0.36 -8.78
C ARG A 66 5.45 0.43 -7.29
N GLY A 67 4.40 -0.27 -6.85
CA GLY A 67 4.08 -0.44 -5.44
C GLY A 67 5.16 -1.19 -4.68
N GLY A 68 5.74 -2.24 -5.26
CA GLY A 68 6.85 -2.98 -4.68
C GLY A 68 8.10 -2.11 -4.50
N VAL A 69 8.37 -1.20 -5.44
CA VAL A 69 9.44 -0.19 -5.29
C VAL A 69 9.15 0.74 -4.11
N LEU A 70 7.91 1.25 -4.00
CA LEU A 70 7.50 2.09 -2.86
C LEU A 70 7.66 1.34 -1.53
N LEU A 71 7.23 0.08 -1.46
CA LEU A 71 7.39 -0.77 -0.28
C LEU A 71 8.87 -0.95 0.09
N SER A 72 9.74 -1.20 -0.90
CA SER A 72 11.18 -1.34 -0.69
C SER A 72 11.79 -0.05 -0.12
N GLN A 73 11.41 1.10 -0.68
CA GLN A 73 11.85 2.43 -0.22
C GLN A 73 11.42 2.70 1.23
N ILE A 74 10.17 2.42 1.57
CA ILE A 74 9.63 2.61 2.93
C ILE A 74 10.29 1.65 3.93
N SER A 75 10.58 0.42 3.50
CA SER A 75 11.20 -0.61 4.35
C SER A 75 12.68 -0.35 4.63
N GLY A 76 13.29 0.68 4.05
CA GLY A 76 14.73 0.90 4.10
C GLY A 76 15.54 -0.17 3.36
N GLN A 77 14.86 -1.02 2.58
CA GLN A 77 15.50 -1.97 1.69
C GLN A 77 15.81 -1.25 0.38
N VAL A 78 16.98 -0.61 0.35
CA VAL A 78 17.59 -0.23 -0.93
C VAL A 78 17.87 -1.55 -1.66
N ARG A 79 16.98 -1.95 -2.58
CA ARG A 79 17.36 -2.91 -3.62
C ARG A 79 18.42 -2.21 -4.44
N ALA A 80 19.68 -2.48 -4.11
CA ALA A 80 20.78 -2.28 -5.04
C ALA A 80 20.43 -3.08 -6.29
N ALA A 81 19.99 -2.37 -7.34
CA ALA A 81 19.95 -2.94 -8.67
C ALA A 81 21.41 -3.13 -9.08
N CYS A 82 21.88 -4.38 -9.01
CA CYS A 82 23.05 -4.85 -9.74
C CYS A 82 22.64 -5.20 -11.16
#